data_AF-A0A8H4UZ66-F1
#
_entry.id   AF-A0A8H4UZ66-F1
#
_cell.length_a   1.000
_cell.length_b   1.000
_cell.length_c   1.000
_cell.angle_alpha   90.00
_cell.angle_beta   90.00
_cell.angle_gamma   90.00
#
_symmetry.space_group_name_H-M   'P 1'
#
loop_
_entity.id
_entity.type
_entity.pdbx_description
1 polymer ?
#
loop_
_entity_poly.entity_id
_entity_poly.type
_entity_poly.pdbx_seq_one_letter_code
_entity_poly.pdbx_strand_id
1 'polypeptide(L)'
;MATTKSFRFGPTETPGLIHADTVTEESSRTLEELLEQNHSFHHIFTTTEDHKGVYFHNHIAHHDITIWALGATPSVLRSQHERNGLYQRGPMAIQQPLVKDLADDRVFKRCLGREENFLNFCEFFEDYIDTHGYQALFQKYLVDGGEIANDMLCRIYMGYVHGIIHIGMALEFDQPRLLAEGFAQAAVHHDWLYTSYLQSA
;
A
#
# COMPACT_ATOMS: atom_id res chain seq x y z
N MET A 1 4.37 -11.28 11.44
CA MET A 1 4.16 -10.95 10.02
C MET A 1 3.96 -12.21 9.25
N ALA A 2 2.81 -12.29 8.58
CA ALA A 2 2.48 -13.28 7.57
C ALA A 2 3.47 -13.24 6.37
N THR A 3 3.18 -14.00 5.32
CA THR A 3 3.98 -13.94 4.07
C THR A 3 3.74 -12.61 3.36
N THR A 4 4.75 -12.00 2.74
CA THR A 4 4.60 -10.78 1.91
C THR A 4 3.83 -11.01 0.59
N LYS A 5 3.74 -12.26 0.12
CA LYS A 5 3.14 -12.60 -1.19
C LYS A 5 1.65 -12.93 -1.16
N SER A 6 1.00 -12.83 0.00
CA SER A 6 -0.45 -13.01 0.11
C SER A 6 -1.02 -12.25 1.30
N PHE A 7 -2.27 -11.80 1.19
CA PHE A 7 -3.03 -11.32 2.33
C PHE A 7 -3.46 -12.49 3.24
N ARG A 8 -3.42 -12.29 4.56
CA ARG A 8 -3.77 -13.31 5.56
C ARG A 8 -4.57 -12.73 6.69
N PHE A 9 -5.89 -12.87 6.63
CA PHE A 9 -6.80 -12.38 7.65
C PHE A 9 -7.39 -13.53 8.43
N GLY A 10 -7.52 -13.36 9.75
CA GLY A 10 -8.17 -14.33 10.62
C GLY A 10 -8.85 -13.63 11.79
N PRO A 11 -9.96 -14.19 12.31
CA PRO A 11 -10.66 -13.67 13.48
C PRO A 11 -9.83 -13.75 14.77
N THR A 12 -8.73 -14.53 14.79
CA THR A 12 -7.91 -14.70 15.99
C THR A 12 -6.45 -14.32 15.78
N GLU A 13 -5.85 -14.65 14.64
CA GLU A 13 -4.43 -14.41 14.39
C GLU A 13 -4.14 -12.95 14.05
N THR A 14 -4.98 -12.34 13.20
CA THR A 14 -4.77 -10.99 12.66
C THR A 14 -6.04 -10.13 12.65
N PRO A 15 -6.82 -10.08 13.76
CA PRO A 15 -8.12 -9.43 13.74
C PRO A 15 -8.04 -7.89 13.82
N GLY A 16 -6.86 -7.31 14.00
CA GLY A 16 -6.69 -5.88 14.27
C GLY A 16 -6.91 -5.54 15.74
N LEU A 17 -6.62 -4.28 16.11
CA LEU A 17 -6.76 -3.82 17.49
C LEU A 17 -8.22 -3.71 17.92
N ILE A 18 -9.08 -3.28 17.00
CA ILE A 18 -10.52 -3.17 17.20
C ILE A 18 -11.24 -3.93 16.09
N HIS A 19 -12.05 -4.90 16.48
CA HIS A 19 -12.84 -5.72 15.57
C HIS A 19 -14.13 -6.19 16.23
N ALA A 20 -15.12 -6.55 15.42
CA ALA A 20 -16.37 -7.13 15.88
C ALA A 20 -16.20 -8.62 16.19
N ASP A 21 -16.87 -9.10 17.24
CA ASP A 21 -16.94 -10.53 17.58
C ASP A 21 -17.60 -11.39 16.48
N THR A 22 -18.22 -10.76 15.49
CA THR A 22 -18.90 -11.41 14.35
C THR A 22 -17.97 -11.66 13.16
N VAL A 23 -16.68 -11.31 13.24
CA VAL A 23 -15.69 -11.68 12.22
C VAL A 23 -15.54 -13.21 12.19
N THR A 24 -15.50 -13.78 10.99
CA THR A 24 -15.45 -15.23 10.78
C THR A 24 -14.31 -15.62 9.85
N GLU A 25 -13.93 -16.89 9.86
CA GLU A 25 -13.01 -17.46 8.87
C GLU A 25 -13.50 -17.28 7.43
N GLU A 26 -14.82 -17.35 7.21
CA GLU A 26 -15.41 -17.19 5.88
C GLU A 26 -15.35 -15.75 5.37
N SER A 27 -15.65 -14.77 6.23
CA SER A 27 -15.51 -13.36 5.88
C SER A 27 -14.05 -12.98 5.67
N SER A 28 -13.13 -13.58 6.43
CA SER A 28 -11.67 -13.37 6.28
C SER A 28 -11.13 -13.91 4.96
N ARG A 29 -11.48 -15.15 4.57
CA ARG A 29 -11.13 -15.67 3.24
C ARG A 29 -11.72 -14.83 2.10
N THR A 30 -12.95 -14.34 2.27
CA THR A 30 -13.56 -13.45 1.28
C THR A 30 -12.80 -12.13 1.17
N LEU A 31 -12.38 -11.54 2.30
CA LEU A 31 -11.53 -10.34 2.29
C LEU A 31 -10.20 -10.61 1.56
N GLU A 32 -9.51 -11.71 1.87
CA GLU A 32 -8.26 -12.09 1.20
C GLU A 32 -8.44 -12.17 -0.32
N GLU A 33 -9.46 -12.89 -0.80
CA GLU A 33 -9.78 -13.00 -2.24
C GLU A 33 -9.99 -11.64 -2.91
N LEU A 34 -10.67 -10.72 -2.22
CA LEU A 34 -10.99 -9.39 -2.74
C LEU A 34 -9.76 -8.47 -2.75
N LEU A 35 -8.92 -8.52 -1.73
CA LEU A 35 -7.66 -7.78 -1.69
C LEU A 35 -6.67 -8.28 -2.77
N GLU A 36 -6.61 -9.60 -3.01
CA GLU A 36 -5.83 -10.17 -4.11
C GLU A 36 -6.33 -9.70 -5.48
N GLN A 37 -7.66 -9.62 -5.66
CA GLN A 37 -8.26 -9.05 -6.87
C GLN A 37 -7.90 -7.57 -7.02
N ASN A 38 -7.98 -6.79 -5.95
CA ASN A 38 -7.62 -5.38 -5.99
C ASN A 38 -6.16 -5.18 -6.39
N HIS A 39 -5.23 -5.90 -5.74
CA HIS A 39 -3.81 -5.83 -6.04
C HIS A 39 -3.50 -6.24 -7.49
N SER A 40 -4.20 -7.25 -8.01
CA SER A 40 -3.92 -7.83 -9.33
C SER A 40 -4.56 -7.06 -10.49
N PHE A 41 -5.72 -6.43 -10.27
CA PHE A 41 -6.54 -5.86 -11.34
C PHE A 41 -6.72 -4.35 -11.26
N HIS A 42 -6.29 -3.69 -10.18
CA HIS A 42 -6.41 -2.25 -10.03
C HIS A 42 -5.08 -1.58 -9.72
N HIS A 43 -4.91 -0.36 -10.23
CA HIS A 43 -3.86 0.52 -9.76
C HIS A 43 -4.20 1.09 -8.38
N ILE A 44 -3.18 1.54 -7.64
CA ILE A 44 -3.35 2.28 -6.37
C ILE A 44 -4.02 3.67 -6.53
N PHE A 45 -4.19 4.13 -7.78
CA PHE A 45 -4.82 5.39 -8.15
C PHE A 45 -5.95 5.10 -9.14
N THR A 46 -7.09 5.76 -9.00
CA THR A 46 -8.24 5.59 -9.91
C THR A 46 -8.08 6.43 -11.18
N THR A 47 -7.30 7.52 -11.11
CA THR A 47 -7.01 8.41 -12.24
C THR A 47 -5.51 8.53 -12.45
N THR A 48 -5.11 8.96 -13.65
CA THR A 48 -3.76 9.50 -13.87
C THR A 48 -3.64 10.86 -13.20
N GLU A 49 -2.42 11.29 -12.92
CA GLU A 49 -2.11 12.65 -12.48
C GLU A 49 -2.62 13.70 -13.49
N ASP A 50 -3.29 14.73 -13.00
CA ASP A 50 -3.74 15.87 -13.79
C ASP A 50 -2.65 16.95 -13.93
N HIS A 51 -2.94 18.00 -14.70
CA HIS A 51 -2.03 19.13 -14.89
C HIS A 51 -1.66 19.90 -13.60
N LYS A 52 -2.34 19.63 -12.48
CA LYS A 52 -2.07 20.20 -11.16
C LYS A 52 -1.38 19.20 -10.24
N GLY A 53 -0.89 18.08 -10.74
CA GLY A 53 -0.23 17.08 -9.91
C GLY A 53 -1.19 16.34 -8.97
N VAL A 54 -2.49 16.26 -9.32
CA VAL A 54 -3.53 15.63 -8.50
C VAL A 54 -4.00 14.34 -9.15
N TYR A 55 -4.13 13.29 -8.36
CA TYR A 55 -4.76 12.02 -8.70
C TYR A 55 -5.66 11.58 -7.55
N PHE A 56 -6.61 10.71 -7.86
CA PHE A 56 -7.46 10.07 -6.87
C PHE A 56 -6.94 8.69 -6.52
N HIS A 57 -7.14 8.30 -5.26
CA HIS A 57 -6.63 7.05 -4.71
C HIS A 57 -7.67 5.94 -4.82
N ASN A 58 -7.18 4.72 -4.98
CA ASN A 58 -8.00 3.53 -4.85
C ASN A 58 -8.26 3.27 -3.36
N HIS A 59 -9.54 3.27 -2.98
CA HIS A 59 -9.97 3.13 -1.60
C HIS A 59 -10.36 1.69 -1.20
N ILE A 60 -10.29 0.73 -2.13
CA ILE A 60 -10.79 -0.63 -1.93
C ILE A 60 -10.13 -1.31 -0.73
N ALA A 61 -8.80 -1.28 -0.64
CA ALA A 61 -8.08 -2.01 0.39
C ALA A 61 -8.51 -1.59 1.80
N HIS A 62 -8.45 -0.30 2.10
CA HIS A 62 -8.84 0.19 3.42
C HIS A 62 -10.34 0.12 3.66
N HIS A 63 -11.18 0.27 2.62
CA HIS A 63 -12.62 0.11 2.77
C HIS A 63 -12.98 -1.33 3.15
N ASP A 64 -12.48 -2.31 2.40
CA ASP A 64 -12.79 -3.72 2.60
C ASP A 64 -12.27 -4.24 3.94
N ILE A 65 -11.05 -3.87 4.33
CA ILE A 65 -10.47 -4.18 5.65
C ILE A 65 -11.33 -3.56 6.76
N THR A 66 -11.73 -2.30 6.62
CA THR A 66 -12.54 -1.60 7.64
C THR A 66 -13.89 -2.28 7.83
N ILE A 67 -14.63 -2.55 6.74
CA ILE A 67 -15.96 -3.17 6.89
C ILE A 67 -15.87 -4.63 7.37
N TRP A 68 -14.80 -5.35 7.01
CA TRP A 68 -14.53 -6.67 7.57
C TRP A 68 -14.31 -6.59 9.07
N ALA A 69 -13.46 -5.68 9.55
CA ALA A 69 -13.21 -5.49 10.98
C ALA A 69 -14.49 -5.08 11.73
N LEU A 70 -15.41 -4.37 11.07
CA LEU A 70 -16.74 -4.05 11.59
C LEU A 70 -17.77 -5.19 11.51
N GLY A 71 -17.37 -6.39 11.05
CA GLY A 71 -18.22 -7.58 11.04
C GLY A 71 -19.01 -7.81 9.76
N ALA A 72 -18.59 -7.23 8.62
CA ALA A 72 -19.25 -7.48 7.34
C ALA A 72 -19.25 -8.97 6.96
N THR A 73 -20.40 -9.44 6.48
CA THR A 73 -20.54 -10.79 5.92
C THR A 73 -19.84 -10.90 4.55
N PRO A 74 -19.54 -12.11 4.07
CA PRO A 74 -19.02 -12.31 2.70
C PRO A 74 -19.83 -11.61 1.60
N SER A 75 -21.16 -11.62 1.71
CA SER A 75 -22.04 -10.96 0.72
C SER A 75 -21.92 -9.43 0.75
N VAL A 76 -21.77 -8.84 1.94
CA VAL A 76 -21.56 -7.39 2.08
C VAL A 76 -20.19 -7.00 1.51
N LEU A 77 -19.13 -7.75 1.84
CA LEU A 77 -17.78 -7.53 1.33
C LEU A 77 -17.76 -7.52 -0.20
N ARG A 78 -18.28 -8.57 -0.85
CA ARG A 78 -18.32 -8.67 -2.31
C ARG A 78 -19.13 -7.54 -2.94
N SER A 79 -20.29 -7.19 -2.37
CA SER A 79 -21.15 -6.12 -2.91
C SER A 79 -20.48 -4.75 -2.83
N GLN A 80 -19.78 -4.44 -1.73
CA GLN A 80 -19.10 -3.15 -1.60
C GLN A 80 -17.82 -3.07 -2.43
N HIS A 81 -17.07 -4.17 -2.51
CA HIS A 81 -15.90 -4.27 -3.38
C HIS A 81 -16.29 -4.03 -4.84
N GLU A 82 -17.34 -4.69 -5.33
CA GLU A 82 -17.82 -4.53 -6.71
C GLU A 82 -18.17 -3.06 -7.01
N ARG A 83 -18.89 -2.38 -6.10
CA ARG A 83 -19.22 -0.96 -6.26
C ARG A 83 -17.99 -0.06 -6.32
N ASN A 84 -16.99 -0.33 -5.47
CA ASN A 84 -15.74 0.42 -5.49
C ASN A 84 -14.88 0.09 -6.72
N GLY A 85 -15.00 -1.11 -7.28
CA GLY A 85 -14.30 -1.56 -8.49
C GLY A 85 -14.73 -0.84 -9.77
N LEU A 86 -15.96 -0.31 -9.84
CA LEU A 86 -16.57 0.23 -11.07
C LEU A 86 -15.81 1.39 -11.73
N TYR A 87 -14.97 2.10 -10.98
CA TYR A 87 -14.26 3.30 -11.42
C TYR A 87 -12.74 3.20 -11.25
N GLN A 88 -12.23 2.01 -10.96
CA GLN A 88 -10.79 1.78 -10.88
C GLN A 88 -10.18 1.70 -12.27
N ARG A 89 -8.89 2.03 -12.38
CA ARG A 89 -8.11 1.78 -13.59
C ARG A 89 -7.26 0.53 -13.43
N GLY A 90 -6.92 -0.11 -14.55
CA GLY A 90 -6.08 -1.30 -14.57
C GLY A 90 -4.65 -1.05 -14.06
N PRO A 91 -3.94 -2.11 -13.67
CA PRO A 91 -2.57 -2.03 -13.16
C PRO A 91 -1.58 -1.73 -14.28
N MET A 92 -0.37 -1.33 -13.90
CA MET A 92 0.76 -1.19 -14.81
C MET A 92 1.64 -2.44 -14.75
N ALA A 93 2.27 -2.82 -15.87
CA ALA A 93 3.06 -4.04 -15.92
C ALA A 93 4.35 -3.94 -15.10
N ILE A 94 4.64 -5.00 -14.34
CA ILE A 94 5.91 -5.17 -13.63
C ILE A 94 7.06 -5.30 -14.64
N GLN A 95 8.14 -4.59 -14.38
CA GLN A 95 9.40 -4.61 -15.11
C GLN A 95 10.45 -5.33 -14.26
N GLN A 96 10.53 -6.65 -14.39
CA GLN A 96 11.40 -7.50 -13.57
C GLN A 96 12.88 -7.06 -13.46
N PRO A 97 13.54 -6.55 -14.53
CA PRO A 97 14.87 -5.97 -14.40
C PRO A 97 14.91 -4.75 -13.47
N LEU A 98 13.90 -3.88 -13.55
CA LEU A 98 13.80 -2.67 -12.74
C LEU A 98 13.62 -3.00 -11.26
N VAL A 99 12.81 -4.01 -10.91
CA VAL A 99 12.61 -4.44 -9.52
C VAL A 99 13.94 -4.74 -8.84
N LYS A 100 14.86 -5.41 -9.54
CA LYS A 100 16.22 -5.71 -9.02
C LYS A 100 17.07 -4.45 -8.93
N ASP A 101 17.00 -3.60 -9.94
CA ASP A 101 17.78 -2.36 -9.99
C ASP A 101 17.34 -1.34 -8.91
N LEU A 102 16.12 -1.43 -8.37
CA LEU A 102 15.64 -0.59 -7.26
C LEU A 102 16.45 -0.75 -5.96
N ALA A 103 17.28 -1.80 -5.84
CA ALA A 103 18.25 -1.92 -4.75
C ALA A 103 19.38 -0.88 -4.82
N ASP A 104 19.64 -0.30 -6.01
CA ASP A 104 20.54 0.84 -6.18
C ASP A 104 19.81 2.14 -5.87
N ASP A 105 20.33 2.88 -4.88
CA ASP A 105 19.72 4.11 -4.37
C ASP A 105 19.53 5.19 -5.46
N ARG A 106 20.40 5.25 -6.50
CA ARG A 106 20.24 6.22 -7.61
C ARG A 106 19.13 5.81 -8.55
N VAL A 107 18.94 4.52 -8.78
CA VAL A 107 17.81 3.99 -9.57
C VAL A 107 16.52 4.22 -8.81
N PHE A 108 16.48 3.85 -7.52
CA PHE A 108 15.35 4.06 -6.63
C PHE A 108 14.86 5.51 -6.71
N LYS A 109 15.75 6.48 -6.49
CA LYS A 109 15.41 7.91 -6.55
C LYS A 109 14.90 8.37 -7.91
N ARG A 110 15.44 7.85 -9.02
CA ARG A 110 14.97 8.19 -10.37
C ARG A 110 13.54 7.69 -10.64
N CYS A 111 13.14 6.63 -9.94
CA CYS A 111 11.83 6.01 -10.04
C CYS A 111 10.76 6.63 -9.14
N LEU A 112 11.15 7.47 -8.18
CA LEU A 112 10.21 8.15 -7.28
C LEU A 112 9.28 9.12 -8.03
N GLY A 113 8.03 9.23 -7.56
CA GLY A 113 7.01 10.13 -8.11
C GLY A 113 6.45 9.71 -9.46
N ARG A 114 6.64 8.44 -9.84
CA ARG A 114 6.23 7.86 -11.12
C ARG A 114 5.25 6.73 -10.88
N GLU A 115 3.97 6.98 -11.14
CA GLU A 115 2.89 6.02 -10.90
C GLU A 115 3.09 4.67 -11.62
N GLU A 116 3.74 4.69 -12.79
CA GLU A 116 4.04 3.47 -13.54
C GLU A 116 4.92 2.48 -12.77
N ASN A 117 5.63 2.93 -11.73
CA ASN A 117 6.50 2.11 -10.91
C ASN A 117 5.80 1.47 -9.70
N PHE A 118 4.50 1.68 -9.49
CA PHE A 118 3.81 1.22 -8.27
C PHE A 118 4.03 -0.27 -8.00
N LEU A 119 3.68 -1.16 -8.94
CA LEU A 119 3.87 -2.60 -8.73
C LEU A 119 5.35 -3.02 -8.68
N ASN A 120 6.26 -2.28 -9.33
CA ASN A 120 7.70 -2.52 -9.20
C ASN A 120 8.18 -2.25 -7.78
N PHE A 121 7.70 -1.16 -7.16
CA PHE A 121 7.98 -0.85 -5.76
C PHE A 121 7.30 -1.85 -4.82
N CYS A 122 6.07 -2.30 -5.10
CA CYS A 122 5.42 -3.34 -4.30
C CYS A 122 6.30 -4.59 -4.22
N GLU A 123 6.70 -5.16 -5.37
CA GLU A 123 7.53 -6.37 -5.40
C GLU A 123 8.89 -6.14 -4.74
N PHE A 124 9.52 -4.98 -4.98
CA PHE A 124 10.77 -4.60 -4.32
C PHE A 124 10.64 -4.57 -2.79
N PHE A 125 9.58 -3.95 -2.26
CA PHE A 125 9.38 -3.84 -0.82
C PHE A 125 8.94 -5.16 -0.18
N GLU A 126 8.15 -5.98 -0.87
CA GLU A 126 7.86 -7.35 -0.45
C GLU A 126 9.17 -8.15 -0.29
N ASP A 127 10.03 -8.14 -1.31
CA ASP A 127 11.32 -8.85 -1.29
C ASP A 127 12.26 -8.29 -0.21
N TYR A 128 12.24 -6.96 0.00
CA TYR A 128 13.01 -6.31 1.05
C TYR A 128 12.54 -6.75 2.45
N ILE A 129 11.23 -6.79 2.69
CA ILE A 129 10.64 -7.23 3.97
C ILE A 129 11.00 -8.69 4.23
N ASP A 130 10.91 -9.57 3.22
CA ASP A 130 11.26 -10.98 3.37
C ASP A 130 12.73 -11.19 3.73
N THR A 131 13.61 -10.35 3.17
CA THR A 131 15.06 -10.49 3.35
C THR A 131 15.57 -9.83 4.63
N HIS A 132 15.02 -8.66 5.00
CA HIS A 132 15.58 -7.80 6.05
C HIS A 132 14.62 -7.54 7.22
N GLY A 133 13.35 -7.88 7.07
CA GLY A 133 12.29 -7.56 8.03
C GLY A 133 11.76 -6.12 7.88
N TYR A 134 10.53 -5.91 8.34
CA TYR A 134 9.85 -4.62 8.21
C TYR A 134 10.53 -3.52 9.03
N GLN A 135 11.15 -3.81 10.17
CA GLN A 135 11.84 -2.79 10.97
C GLN A 135 13.01 -2.16 10.19
N ALA A 136 13.75 -2.98 9.45
CA ALA A 136 14.82 -2.50 8.58
C ALA A 136 14.29 -1.67 7.40
N LEU A 137 13.06 -1.95 6.95
CA LEU A 137 12.38 -1.15 5.93
C LEU A 137 12.08 0.25 6.47
N PHE A 138 11.44 0.36 7.64
CA PHE A 138 11.21 1.65 8.30
C PHE A 138 12.51 2.41 8.53
N GLN A 139 13.55 1.71 9.03
CA GLN A 139 14.85 2.33 9.26
C GLN A 139 15.40 2.94 7.97
N LYS A 140 15.56 2.16 6.90
CA LYS A 140 16.18 2.62 5.65
C LYS A 140 15.33 3.66 4.91
N TYR A 141 14.01 3.50 4.88
CA TYR A 141 13.16 4.27 3.98
C TYR A 141 12.33 5.37 4.67
N LEU A 142 12.36 5.52 6.00
CA LEU A 142 11.61 6.59 6.67
C LEU A 142 12.36 7.31 7.79
N VAL A 143 13.33 6.68 8.49
CA VAL A 143 13.87 7.25 9.74
C VAL A 143 15.39 7.32 9.87
N ASP A 144 16.19 6.79 8.93
CA ASP A 144 17.66 6.86 9.02
C ASP A 144 18.24 8.27 8.77
N GLY A 145 17.41 9.22 8.33
CA GLY A 145 17.81 10.60 8.03
C GLY A 145 18.64 10.75 6.75
N GLY A 146 18.84 9.67 6.00
CA GLY A 146 19.46 9.67 4.68
C GLY A 146 18.58 10.33 3.63
N GLU A 147 19.16 10.56 2.45
CA GLU A 147 18.47 11.28 1.38
C GLU A 147 17.19 10.56 0.92
N ILE A 148 17.22 9.23 0.79
CA ILE A 148 16.03 8.43 0.46
C ILE A 148 14.99 8.49 1.57
N ALA A 149 15.39 8.30 2.83
CA ALA A 149 14.46 8.32 3.95
C ALA A 149 13.75 9.67 4.08
N ASN A 150 14.47 10.78 3.91
CA ASN A 150 13.89 12.12 3.99
C ASN A 150 12.91 12.38 2.83
N ASP A 151 13.21 11.93 1.62
CA ASP A 151 12.33 12.05 0.44
C ASP A 151 11.06 11.20 0.63
N MET A 152 11.21 9.93 1.00
CA MET A 152 10.09 9.04 1.32
C MET A 152 9.25 9.53 2.51
N LEU A 153 9.87 10.11 3.53
CA LEU A 153 9.17 10.71 4.67
C LEU A 153 8.32 11.91 4.24
N CYS A 154 8.75 12.71 3.26
CA CYS A 154 7.88 13.76 2.71
C CYS A 154 6.70 13.16 1.95
N ARG A 155 6.97 12.13 1.14
CA ARG A 155 5.95 11.48 0.30
C ARG A 155 4.90 10.70 1.08
N ILE A 156 5.23 10.13 2.25
CA ILE A 156 4.22 9.40 3.04
C ILE A 156 3.06 10.31 3.49
N TYR A 157 3.28 11.62 3.62
CA TYR A 157 2.25 12.62 3.92
C TYR A 157 1.44 13.07 2.71
N MET A 158 1.89 12.76 1.49
CA MET A 158 1.20 13.12 0.26
C MET A 158 -0.13 12.39 0.11
N GLY A 159 -0.94 12.92 -0.80
CA GLY A 159 -2.20 12.29 -1.20
C GLY A 159 -3.12 12.05 -0.02
N TYR A 160 -3.29 13.04 0.86
CA TYR A 160 -4.08 12.91 2.10
C TYR A 160 -3.67 11.69 2.94
N VAL A 161 -2.35 11.54 3.15
CA VAL A 161 -1.74 10.53 4.02
C VAL A 161 -2.09 9.07 3.67
N HIS A 162 -2.45 8.77 2.42
CA HIS A 162 -2.84 7.41 2.01
C HIS A 162 -1.75 6.37 2.29
N GLY A 163 -0.46 6.73 2.13
CA GLY A 163 0.64 5.85 2.51
C GLY A 163 0.63 5.52 4.01
N ILE A 164 0.37 6.51 4.88
CA ILE A 164 0.21 6.31 6.33
C ILE A 164 -1.01 5.43 6.63
N ILE A 165 -2.13 5.60 5.92
CA ILE A 165 -3.33 4.77 6.10
C ILE A 165 -3.01 3.30 5.81
N HIS A 166 -2.37 3.02 4.66
CA HIS A 166 -1.96 1.65 4.31
C HIS A 166 -0.98 1.08 5.33
N ILE A 167 0.05 1.84 5.71
CA ILE A 167 1.06 1.40 6.69
C ILE A 167 0.43 1.14 8.06
N GLY A 168 -0.47 2.02 8.52
CA GLY A 168 -1.19 1.88 9.78
C GLY A 168 -2.03 0.61 9.82
N MET A 169 -2.84 0.37 8.78
CA MET A 169 -3.61 -0.86 8.65
C MET A 169 -2.72 -2.10 8.54
N ALA A 170 -1.60 -2.00 7.83
CA ALA A 170 -0.67 -3.11 7.70
C ALA A 170 -0.08 -3.53 9.05
N LEU A 171 0.24 -2.56 9.91
CA LEU A 171 0.72 -2.82 11.26
C LEU A 171 -0.39 -3.32 12.18
N GLU A 172 -1.59 -2.73 12.09
CA GLU A 172 -2.73 -3.13 12.92
C GLU A 172 -3.16 -4.58 12.64
N PHE A 173 -3.26 -4.95 11.37
CA PHE A 173 -3.77 -6.26 10.95
C PHE A 173 -2.63 -7.25 10.59
N ASP A 174 -1.36 -6.98 10.92
CA ASP A 174 -0.19 -7.83 10.59
C ASP A 174 -0.09 -8.24 9.10
N GLN A 175 -0.33 -7.29 8.18
CA GLN A 175 -0.35 -7.50 6.72
C GLN A 175 0.91 -6.94 6.03
N PRO A 176 1.98 -7.72 5.86
CA PRO A 176 3.22 -7.24 5.24
C PRO A 176 3.06 -6.88 3.75
N ARG A 177 2.14 -7.52 3.02
CA ARG A 177 1.84 -7.13 1.63
C ARG A 177 1.24 -5.73 1.55
N LEU A 178 0.30 -5.43 2.44
CA LEU A 178 -0.29 -4.11 2.58
C LEU A 178 0.76 -3.08 3.02
N LEU A 179 1.74 -3.50 3.83
CA LEU A 179 2.88 -2.66 4.22
C LEU A 179 3.70 -2.27 2.99
N ALA A 180 4.06 -3.25 2.15
CA ALA A 180 4.76 -3.01 0.89
C ALA A 180 3.98 -2.06 -0.03
N GLU A 181 2.66 -2.25 -0.16
CA GLU A 181 1.79 -1.33 -0.91
C GLU A 181 1.82 0.10 -0.35
N GLY A 182 1.82 0.27 0.97
CA GLY A 182 1.86 1.60 1.60
C GLY A 182 3.18 2.34 1.33
N PHE A 183 4.31 1.64 1.41
CA PHE A 183 5.61 2.19 1.02
C PHE A 183 5.68 2.46 -0.49
N ALA A 184 5.16 1.56 -1.32
CA ALA A 184 5.10 1.76 -2.77
C ALA A 184 4.22 2.96 -3.14
N GLN A 185 3.08 3.13 -2.47
CA GLN A 185 2.17 4.25 -2.69
C GLN A 185 2.84 5.59 -2.35
N ALA A 186 3.59 5.65 -1.25
CA ALA A 186 4.42 6.81 -0.93
C ALA A 186 5.50 7.04 -2.02
N ALA A 187 6.21 5.99 -2.43
CA ALA A 187 7.28 6.10 -3.44
C ALA A 187 6.78 6.69 -4.77
N VAL A 188 5.54 6.39 -5.17
CA VAL A 188 4.96 6.89 -6.43
C VAL A 188 4.21 8.21 -6.30
N HIS A 189 3.98 8.74 -5.08
CA HIS A 189 3.40 10.08 -4.93
C HIS A 189 4.38 11.14 -5.45
N HIS A 190 3.89 12.04 -6.31
CA HIS A 190 4.65 13.20 -6.76
C HIS A 190 4.89 14.19 -5.62
N ASP A 191 6.07 14.83 -5.56
CA ASP A 191 6.64 15.39 -4.32
C ASP A 191 6.71 16.93 -4.26
N TRP A 192 6.28 17.61 -5.32
CA TRP A 192 6.54 19.04 -5.50
C TRP A 192 6.03 19.97 -4.37
N LEU A 193 4.92 19.65 -3.70
CA LEU A 193 4.36 20.52 -2.66
C LEU A 193 4.94 20.25 -1.26
N TYR A 194 5.00 19.00 -0.82
CA TYR A 194 5.35 18.67 0.56
C TYR A 194 6.85 18.69 0.84
N THR A 195 7.72 18.34 -0.13
CA THR A 195 9.16 18.51 0.05
C THR A 195 9.52 19.97 0.32
N SER A 196 8.90 20.92 -0.40
CA SER A 196 9.12 22.34 -0.11
C SER A 196 8.63 22.75 1.28
N TYR A 197 7.46 22.25 1.72
CA TYR A 197 6.88 22.58 3.01
C TYR A 197 7.72 22.00 4.18
N LEU A 198 8.06 20.72 4.11
CA LEU A 198 8.72 19.99 5.19
C LEU A 198 10.23 20.29 5.31
N GLN A 199 10.87 20.75 4.22
CA GLN A 199 12.29 21.13 4.22
C GLN A 199 12.52 22.65 4.39
N SER A 200 11.46 23.45 4.50
CA SER A 200 11.56 24.91 4.63
C SER A 200 11.90 25.43 6.04
N ALA A 201 12.19 24.53 6.99
CA ALA A 201 12.50 24.85 8.39
C ALA A 201 14.00 25.00 8.65
#